data_AF-E9RJB8-F1
#
_entry.id   AF-E9RJB8-F1
#
_cell.length_a   1.000
_cell.length_b   1.000
_cell.length_c   1.000
_cell.angle_alpha   90.00
_cell.angle_beta   90.00
_cell.angle_gamma   90.00
#
_symmetry.space_group_name_H-M   'P 1'
#
loop_
_entity.id
_entity.type
_entity.pdbx_description
1 polymer ?
#
loop_
_entity_poly.entity_id
_entity_poly.type
_entity_poly.pdbx_seq_one_letter_code
_entity_poly.pdbx_strand_id
1 'polypeptide(L)'
;MEIKRITRKKFESFPKFKGVEEAIKFFKEKYGDHFIEQACGPLEEIELGRYYPHMLIIDKEVHKRLSEWMNKQKYPTYPGDNPDTKGFGESFQTIIIFEDGRVQVSNLAEE
;
A
#
# COMPACT_ATOMS: atom_id res chain seq x y z
N MET A 1 -0.43 10.90 -14.25
CA MET A 1 -1.09 9.60 -14.43
C MET A 1 -2.10 9.46 -13.31
N GLU A 2 -3.36 9.17 -13.61
CA GLU A 2 -4.36 8.90 -12.57
C GLU A 2 -4.15 7.47 -12.05
N ILE A 3 -3.81 7.33 -10.77
CA ILE A 3 -3.70 6.01 -10.13
C ILE A 3 -5.08 5.60 -9.65
N LYS A 4 -5.52 4.41 -10.07
CA LYS A 4 -6.73 3.77 -9.56
C LYS A 4 -6.37 2.61 -8.65
N ARG A 5 -7.33 2.24 -7.80
CA ARG A 5 -7.23 1.04 -6.96
C ARG A 5 -6.89 -0.18 -7.82
N ILE A 6 -5.99 -1.02 -7.30
CA ILE A 6 -5.74 -2.34 -7.85
C ILE A 6 -7.00 -3.18 -7.61
N THR A 7 -7.65 -3.59 -8.70
CA THR A 7 -8.77 -4.53 -8.68
C THR A 7 -8.26 -5.96 -8.56
N ARG A 8 -9.15 -6.89 -8.20
CA ARG A 8 -8.83 -8.33 -8.17
C ARG A 8 -8.26 -8.84 -9.50
N LYS A 9 -8.94 -8.55 -10.61
CA LYS A 9 -8.50 -8.97 -11.95
C LYS A 9 -7.14 -8.39 -12.34
N LYS A 10 -6.89 -7.12 -12.01
CA LYS A 10 -5.58 -6.49 -12.28
C LYS A 10 -4.48 -7.15 -11.45
N PHE A 11 -4.78 -7.49 -10.19
CA PHE A 11 -3.84 -8.19 -9.32
C PHE A 11 -3.52 -9.60 -9.84
N GLU A 12 -4.53 -10.36 -10.27
CA GLU A 12 -4.38 -11.69 -10.85
C GLU A 12 -3.58 -11.68 -12.17
N SER A 13 -3.51 -10.54 -12.87
CA SER A 13 -2.70 -10.38 -14.07
C SER A 13 -1.22 -10.04 -13.80
N PHE A 14 -0.79 -9.92 -12.55
CA PHE A 14 0.61 -9.64 -12.24
C PHE A 14 1.46 -10.90 -12.45
N PRO A 15 2.73 -10.74 -12.88
CA PRO A 15 3.61 -11.88 -13.01
C PRO A 15 3.89 -12.50 -11.63
N LYS A 16 4.30 -13.77 -11.62
CA LYS A 16 4.92 -14.36 -10.43
C LYS A 16 6.34 -13.82 -10.31
N PHE A 17 6.68 -13.31 -9.14
CA PHE A 17 8.02 -12.80 -8.85
C PHE A 17 8.85 -13.90 -8.19
N LYS A 18 10.17 -13.88 -8.42
CA LYS A 18 11.14 -14.80 -7.82
C LYS A 18 11.66 -14.34 -6.46
N GLY A 19 11.37 -13.10 -6.09
CA GLY A 19 11.82 -12.51 -4.84
C GLY A 19 11.39 -11.05 -4.68
N VAL A 20 11.65 -10.50 -3.50
CA VAL A 20 11.27 -9.15 -3.10
C VAL A 20 11.78 -8.06 -4.07
N GLU A 21 13.03 -8.15 -4.54
CA GLU A 21 13.62 -7.13 -5.41
C GLU A 21 12.90 -7.02 -6.75
N GLU A 22 12.53 -8.16 -7.34
CA GLU A 22 11.82 -8.22 -8.61
C GLU A 22 10.41 -7.62 -8.48
N ALA A 23 9.71 -7.97 -7.40
CA ALA A 23 8.40 -7.42 -7.10
C ALA A 23 8.46 -5.90 -6.88
N ILE A 24 9.41 -5.41 -6.05
CA ILE A 24 9.59 -3.97 -5.81
C ILE A 24 9.90 -3.23 -7.12
N LYS A 25 10.78 -3.78 -7.96
CA LYS A 25 11.11 -3.19 -9.25
C LYS A 25 9.87 -3.06 -10.14
N PHE A 26 9.06 -4.12 -10.24
CA PHE A 26 7.81 -4.09 -10.99
C PHE A 26 6.85 -3.00 -10.50
N PHE A 27 6.64 -2.87 -9.18
CA PHE A 27 5.75 -1.85 -8.64
C PHE A 27 6.30 -0.43 -8.85
N LYS A 28 7.61 -0.22 -8.68
CA LYS A 28 8.27 1.07 -8.94
C LYS A 28 8.17 1.47 -10.42
N GLU A 29 8.42 0.56 -11.35
CA GLU A 29 8.29 0.84 -12.79
C GLU A 29 6.83 1.12 -13.18
N LYS A 30 5.87 0.41 -12.57
CA LYS A 30 4.45 0.51 -12.91
C LYS A 30 3.75 1.73 -12.32
N TYR A 31 4.12 2.12 -11.10
CA TYR A 31 3.41 3.16 -10.33
C TYR A 31 4.28 4.37 -9.98
N GLY A 32 5.59 4.30 -10.21
CA GLY A 32 6.50 5.43 -10.00
C GLY A 32 6.47 5.92 -8.55
N ASP A 33 6.37 7.23 -8.40
CA ASP A 33 6.36 7.94 -7.12
C ASP A 33 5.09 7.72 -6.27
N HIS A 34 4.09 7.03 -6.81
CA HIS A 34 2.91 6.62 -6.06
C HIS A 34 3.18 5.35 -5.23
N PHE A 35 4.22 4.59 -5.53
CA PHE A 35 4.59 3.41 -4.76
C PHE A 35 5.69 3.76 -3.76
N ILE A 36 5.35 3.74 -2.47
CA ILE A 36 6.21 4.22 -1.38
C ILE A 36 6.46 3.08 -0.38
N GLU A 37 7.71 2.92 0.03
CA GLU A 37 8.08 2.00 1.12
C GLU A 37 7.60 2.56 2.47
N GLN A 38 6.99 1.72 3.31
CA GLN A 38 6.65 2.16 4.67
C GLN A 38 7.90 2.19 5.54
N ALA A 39 8.07 3.28 6.31
CA ALA A 39 9.26 3.54 7.13
C ALA A 39 9.39 2.64 8.38
N CYS A 40 8.85 1.43 8.36
CA CYS A 40 9.01 0.42 9.39
C CYS A 40 10.06 -0.64 9.03
N GLY A 41 10.63 -0.58 7.81
CA GLY A 41 11.54 -1.60 7.31
C GLY A 41 10.84 -2.95 7.11
N PRO A 42 11.61 -4.03 6.90
CA PRO A 42 11.05 -5.37 6.84
C PRO A 42 10.49 -5.78 8.19
N LEU A 43 9.31 -6.37 8.16
CA LEU A 43 8.66 -6.99 9.30
C LEU A 43 8.83 -8.51 9.20
N GLU A 44 8.80 -9.20 10.32
CA GLU A 44 8.95 -10.65 10.40
C GLU A 44 7.85 -11.23 11.28
N GLU A 45 7.13 -12.22 10.75
CA GLU A 45 6.13 -12.97 11.48
C GLU A 45 6.45 -14.47 11.38
N ILE A 46 6.29 -15.20 12.49
CA ILE A 46 6.70 -16.62 12.60
C ILE A 46 6.12 -17.48 11.47
N GLU A 47 4.87 -17.23 11.07
CA GLU A 47 4.18 -18.04 10.06
C GLU A 47 4.31 -17.48 8.62
N LEU A 48 4.54 -16.17 8.49
CA LEU A 48 4.55 -15.50 7.20
C LEU A 48 5.96 -15.24 6.65
N GLY A 49 6.99 -15.39 7.51
CA GLY A 49 8.36 -15.02 7.22
C GLY A 49 8.55 -13.51 7.16
N ARG A 50 9.64 -13.09 6.50
CA ARG A 50 9.97 -11.68 6.31
C ARG A 50 9.14 -11.06 5.19
N TYR A 51 8.59 -9.89 5.44
CA TYR A 51 7.79 -9.14 4.48
C TYR A 51 8.03 -7.63 4.55
N TYR A 52 7.71 -6.95 3.45
CA TYR A 52 8.08 -5.57 3.18
C TYR A 52 6.82 -4.78 2.85
N PRO A 53 6.25 -4.06 3.83
CA PRO A 53 5.05 -3.28 3.63
C PRO A 53 5.35 -2.02 2.81
N HIS A 54 4.53 -1.79 1.80
CA HIS A 54 4.54 -0.62 0.93
C HIS A 54 3.13 -0.02 0.86
N MET A 55 3.03 1.20 0.36
CA MET A 55 1.78 1.88 0.07
C MET A 55 1.75 2.28 -1.40
N LEU A 56 0.62 2.02 -2.04
CA LEU A 56 0.25 2.65 -3.30
C LEU A 56 -0.65 3.86 -2.99
N ILE A 57 -0.12 5.07 -3.15
CA ILE A 57 -0.86 6.32 -2.98
C ILE A 57 -1.76 6.54 -4.20
N ILE A 58 -3.07 6.50 -3.97
CA ILE A 58 -4.10 6.71 -4.99
C ILE A 58 -4.41 8.20 -5.11
N ASP A 59 -4.61 8.85 -3.96
CA ASP A 59 -4.90 10.27 -3.85
C ASP A 59 -3.84 10.94 -2.97
N LYS A 60 -2.94 11.70 -3.61
CA LYS A 60 -1.82 12.37 -2.93
C LYS A 60 -2.30 13.49 -2.00
N GLU A 61 -3.38 14.18 -2.32
CA GLU A 61 -3.89 15.29 -1.52
C GLU A 61 -4.56 14.76 -0.24
N VAL A 62 -5.40 13.74 -0.38
CA VAL A 62 -6.04 13.10 0.77
C VAL A 62 -5.00 12.37 1.63
N HIS A 63 -4.01 11.71 1.01
CA HIS A 63 -2.94 11.06 1.77
C HIS A 63 -2.05 12.06 2.53
N LYS A 64 -1.81 13.24 1.96
CA LYS A 64 -1.13 14.33 2.68
C LYS A 64 -1.94 14.78 3.89
N ARG A 65 -3.26 14.98 3.73
CA ARG A 65 -4.15 15.28 4.86
C ARG A 65 -4.14 14.19 5.93
N LEU A 66 -4.13 12.93 5.53
CA LEU A 66 -4.00 11.79 6.44
C LEU A 66 -2.71 11.91 7.27
N SER A 67 -1.58 12.12 6.60
CA SER A 67 -0.27 12.25 7.25
C SER A 67 -0.23 13.44 8.21
N GLU A 68 -0.75 14.60 7.81
CA GLU A 68 -0.85 15.79 8.66
C GLU A 68 -1.77 15.56 9.86
N TRP A 69 -2.90 14.89 9.66
CA TRP A 69 -3.84 14.56 10.73
C TRP A 69 -3.21 13.60 11.75
N MET A 70 -2.56 12.52 11.29
CA MET A 70 -1.88 11.57 12.18
C MET A 70 -0.79 12.27 13.01
N ASN A 71 0.01 13.12 12.38
CA ASN A 71 1.06 13.90 13.06
C ASN A 71 0.46 14.84 14.12
N LYS A 72 -0.67 15.49 13.83
CA LYS A 72 -1.35 16.39 14.76
C LYS A 72 -1.95 15.63 15.96
N GLN A 73 -2.61 14.51 15.70
CA GLN A 73 -3.36 13.76 16.71
C GLN A 73 -2.48 12.79 17.52
N LYS A 74 -1.27 12.48 17.03
CA LYS A 74 -0.34 11.50 17.64
C LYS A 74 -0.94 10.11 17.83
N TYR A 75 -1.94 9.75 17.02
CA TYR A 75 -2.54 8.43 16.99
C TYR A 75 -2.11 7.67 15.73
N PRO A 76 -1.84 6.35 15.84
CA PRO A 76 -1.46 5.52 14.70
C PRO A 76 -2.65 5.12 13.83
N THR A 77 -3.88 5.43 14.26
CA THR A 77 -5.12 5.08 13.59
C THR A 77 -6.05 6.29 13.54
N TYR A 78 -7.02 6.24 12.62
CA TYR A 78 -8.04 7.27 12.47
C TYR A 78 -9.44 6.65 12.57
N PRO A 79 -10.40 7.33 13.20
CA PRO A 79 -11.80 6.92 13.22
C PRO A 79 -12.39 7.02 11.81
N GLY A 80 -13.16 6.02 11.37
CA GLY A 80 -13.77 6.01 10.04
C GLY A 80 -15.04 6.88 9.93
N ASP A 81 -15.64 7.23 11.06
CA ASP A 81 -16.89 7.98 11.20
C ASP A 81 -16.69 9.49 11.43
N ASN A 82 -15.43 9.95 11.51
CA ASN A 82 -15.13 11.37 11.67
C ASN A 82 -15.12 12.10 10.29
N PRO A 83 -15.86 13.21 10.13
CA PRO A 83 -15.82 14.01 8.90
C PRO A 83 -14.42 14.45 8.47
N ASP A 84 -13.51 14.71 9.41
CA ASP A 84 -12.14 15.15 9.14
C ASP A 84 -11.28 14.07 8.48
N THR A 85 -11.62 12.79 8.72
CA THR A 85 -10.88 11.61 8.25
C THR A 85 -11.53 10.96 7.03
N LYS A 86 -12.60 11.57 6.49
CA LYS A 86 -13.29 11.10 5.29
C LYS A 86 -12.32 10.98 4.11
N GLY A 87 -12.31 9.81 3.46
CA GLY A 87 -11.47 9.52 2.30
C GLY A 87 -10.09 8.95 2.63
N PHE A 88 -9.69 8.91 3.91
CA PHE A 88 -8.34 8.49 4.29
C PHE A 88 -8.03 7.03 3.90
N GLY A 89 -8.98 6.11 4.08
CA GLY A 89 -8.82 4.70 3.71
C GLY A 89 -8.82 4.45 2.20
N GLU A 90 -9.40 5.37 1.44
CA GLU A 90 -9.47 5.32 -0.02
C GLU A 90 -8.22 5.92 -0.67
N SER A 91 -7.48 6.77 0.05
CA SER A 91 -6.32 7.49 -0.47
C SER A 91 -5.10 6.62 -0.75
N PHE A 92 -5.06 5.39 -0.25
CA PHE A 92 -3.98 4.45 -0.51
C PHE A 92 -4.44 2.98 -0.47
N GLN A 93 -3.60 2.08 -0.97
CA GLN A 93 -3.68 0.64 -0.73
C GLN A 93 -2.36 0.14 -0.17
N THR A 94 -2.42 -0.71 0.85
CA THR A 94 -1.25 -1.42 1.35
C THR A 94 -0.89 -2.55 0.40
N ILE A 95 0.41 -2.65 0.08
CA ILE A 95 1.00 -3.73 -0.69
C ILE A 95 2.03 -4.41 0.21
N ILE A 96 1.87 -5.71 0.45
CA ILE A 96 2.81 -6.52 1.21
C ILE A 96 3.58 -7.38 0.22
N ILE A 97 4.90 -7.28 0.23
CA ILE A 97 5.79 -8.11 -0.58
C ILE A 97 6.55 -9.03 0.35
N PHE A 98 6.43 -10.34 0.16
CA PHE A 98 7.15 -11.33 0.95
C PHE A 98 8.54 -11.59 0.36
N GLU A 99 9.46 -12.09 1.18
CA GLU A 99 10.85 -12.38 0.76
C GLU A 99 10.92 -13.32 -0.45
N ASP A 100 10.00 -14.28 -0.54
CA ASP A 100 9.85 -15.24 -1.65
C ASP A 100 9.24 -14.64 -2.94
N GLY A 101 8.90 -13.35 -2.94
CA GLY A 101 8.28 -12.67 -4.09
C GLY A 101 6.76 -12.77 -4.14
N ARG A 102 6.10 -13.45 -3.19
CA ARG A 102 4.65 -13.40 -3.05
C ARG A 102 4.22 -11.96 -2.75
N VAL A 103 3.04 -11.58 -3.24
CA VAL A 103 2.48 -10.24 -3.02
C VAL A 103 1.06 -10.37 -2.47
N GLN A 104 0.68 -9.46 -1.59
CA GLN A 104 -0.69 -9.23 -1.15
C GLN A 104 -1.03 -7.75 -1.30
N VAL A 105 -2.27 -7.44 -1.66
CA VAL A 105 -2.78 -6.07 -1.77
C VAL A 105 -4.04 -5.96 -0.94
N SER A 106 -4.09 -4.97 -0.04
CA SER A 106 -5.26 -4.73 0.80
C SER A 106 -6.44 -4.20 -0.01
N ASN A 107 -7.66 -4.56 0.40
CA ASN A 107 -8.90 -3.92 -0.05
C ASN A 107 -8.97 -3.82 -1.58
N LEU A 108 -8.72 -4.95 -2.26
CA LEU A 108 -8.87 -5.07 -3.71
C LEU A 108 -10.28 -4.59 -4.11
N ALA A 109 -10.35 -3.67 -5.06
CA ALA A 109 -11.64 -3.22 -5.56
C ALA A 109 -12.34 -4.37 -6.32
N GLU A 110 -13.65 -4.51 -6.12
CA GLU A 110 -14.51 -5.33 -7.00
C GLU A 110 -14.63 -4.63 -8.36
N GLU A 111 -14.81 -5.42 -9.42
CA GLU A 111 -14.96 -4.88 -10.80
C GLU A 111 -16.27 -4.11 -10.98
#